data_AF-A0A383BVM6-F1
#
_entry.id   AF-A0A383BVM6-F1
#
_cell.length_a   1.000
_cell.length_b   1.000
_cell.length_c   1.000
_cell.angle_alpha   90.00
_cell.angle_beta   90.00
_cell.angle_gamma   90.00
#
_symmetry.space_group_name_H-M   'P 1'
#
loop_
_entity.id
_entity.type
_entity.pdbx_description
1 polymer ?
#
loop_
_entity_poly.entity_id
_entity_poly.type
_entity_poly.pdbx_seq_one_letter_code
_entity_poly.pdbx_strand_id
1 'polypeptide(L)'
;MKDPCLPAANQKILIDQWNRLYIRTVYQLDKMRLWHSYITFSLLIGITLESNYAWAGQEVDYLTQVKPILATKCYACHGALKQKGKLRLETRGLMLKGKVIVPGKAAKSLLIEKI
;
A
#
# COMPACT_ATOMS: atom_id res chain seq x y z
N MET A 1 -18.74 -45.31 -63.48
CA MET A 1 -18.68 -43.94 -62.92
C MET A 1 -17.24 -43.67 -62.57
N LYS A 2 -16.59 -42.73 -63.26
CA LYS A 2 -15.16 -42.44 -63.16
C LYS A 2 -15.08 -40.98 -62.75
N ASP A 3 -14.54 -40.72 -61.57
CA ASP A 3 -14.49 -39.39 -60.99
C ASP A 3 -13.60 -38.47 -61.86
N PRO A 4 -14.02 -37.23 -62.15
CA PRO A 4 -13.17 -36.27 -62.85
C PRO A 4 -12.13 -35.72 -61.86
N CYS A 5 -10.88 -36.16 -62.02
CA CYS A 5 -9.73 -35.59 -61.32
C CYS A 5 -9.64 -34.08 -61.61
N LEU A 6 -9.84 -33.25 -60.59
CA LEU A 6 -9.65 -31.81 -60.66
C LEU A 6 -8.16 -31.48 -60.92
N PRO A 7 -7.85 -30.43 -61.72
CA PRO A 7 -6.47 -30.05 -62.00
C PRO A 7 -5.78 -29.50 -60.75
N ALA A 8 -4.54 -29.96 -60.51
CA ALA A 8 -3.73 -29.65 -59.33
C ALA A 8 -3.54 -28.14 -59.05
N ALA A 9 -3.69 -27.28 -60.07
CA ALA A 9 -3.61 -25.83 -59.94
C ALA A 9 -4.72 -25.25 -59.02
N ASN A 10 -5.91 -25.83 -59.03
CA ASN A 10 -7.03 -25.38 -58.21
C ASN A 10 -6.87 -25.79 -56.74
N GLN A 11 -6.17 -26.89 -56.46
CA GLN A 11 -5.90 -27.36 -55.11
C GLN A 11 -4.94 -26.43 -54.36
N LYS A 12 -3.90 -25.91 -55.04
CA LYS A 12 -2.93 -24.99 -54.41
C LYS A 12 -3.54 -23.63 -54.08
N ILE A 13 -4.41 -23.10 -54.93
CA ILE A 13 -5.09 -21.81 -54.70
C ILE A 13 -6.01 -21.91 -53.47
N LEU A 14 -6.76 -23.01 -53.35
CA LEU A 14 -7.61 -23.24 -52.19
C LEU A 14 -6.79 -23.35 -50.91
N ILE A 15 -5.70 -24.13 -50.91
CA ILE A 15 -4.82 -24.25 -49.73
C ILE A 15 -4.21 -22.89 -49.35
N ASP A 16 -3.77 -22.09 -50.31
CA ASP A 16 -3.21 -20.75 -50.05
C ASP A 16 -4.28 -19.76 -49.54
N GLN A 17 -5.53 -19.86 -50.01
CA GLN A 17 -6.65 -19.08 -49.49
C GLN A 17 -7.05 -19.50 -48.07
N TRP A 18 -7.11 -20.81 -47.80
CA TRP A 18 -7.37 -21.37 -46.47
C TRP A 18 -6.27 -20.97 -45.46
N ASN A 19 -4.99 -21.07 -45.84
CA ASN A 19 -3.88 -20.67 -44.98
C ASN A 19 -3.89 -19.16 -44.68
N ARG A 20 -4.23 -18.30 -45.65
CA ARG A 20 -4.34 -16.85 -45.42
C ARG A 20 -5.49 -16.48 -44.46
N LEU A 21 -6.63 -17.14 -44.57
CA LEU A 21 -7.76 -16.90 -43.68
C LEU A 21 -7.48 -17.44 -42.26
N TYR A 22 -6.89 -18.62 -42.16
CA TYR A 22 -6.50 -19.25 -40.89
C TYR A 22 -5.45 -18.43 -40.12
N ILE A 23 -4.37 -18.00 -40.77
CA ILE A 23 -3.32 -17.20 -40.13
C ILE A 23 -3.90 -15.84 -39.67
N ARG A 24 -4.79 -15.23 -40.44
CA ARG A 24 -5.40 -13.93 -40.08
C ARG A 24 -6.31 -14.02 -38.85
N THR A 25 -7.05 -15.12 -38.68
CA THR A 25 -7.95 -15.28 -37.52
C THR A 25 -7.20 -15.71 -36.27
N VAL A 26 -6.25 -16.63 -36.38
CA VAL A 26 -5.45 -17.12 -35.24
C VAL A 26 -4.56 -16.00 -34.67
N TYR A 27 -3.93 -15.19 -35.52
CA TYR A 27 -3.06 -14.09 -35.08
C TYR A 27 -3.84 -12.94 -34.41
N GLN A 28 -5.10 -12.72 -34.79
CA GLN A 28 -5.94 -11.70 -34.15
C GLN A 28 -6.44 -12.14 -32.75
N LEU A 29 -6.60 -13.45 -32.52
CA LEU A 29 -7.04 -13.99 -31.23
C LEU A 29 -5.90 -14.01 -30.19
N ASP A 30 -4.67 -14.32 -30.60
CA ASP A 30 -3.50 -14.27 -29.70
C ASP A 30 -3.18 -12.84 -29.25
N LYS A 31 -3.35 -11.86 -30.15
CA LYS A 31 -3.16 -10.44 -29.85
C LYS A 31 -4.16 -9.92 -28.81
N MET A 32 -5.40 -10.41 -28.84
CA MET A 32 -6.42 -10.05 -27.83
C MET A 32 -6.14 -10.71 -26.49
N ARG A 33 -5.70 -11.98 -26.43
CA ARG A 33 -5.43 -12.71 -25.19
C ARG A 33 -4.25 -12.14 -24.40
N LEU A 34 -3.17 -11.74 -25.08
CA LEU A 34 -1.99 -11.14 -24.45
C LEU A 34 -2.27 -9.73 -23.88
N TRP A 35 -3.16 -8.98 -24.50
CA TRP A 35 -3.55 -7.64 -24.03
C TRP A 35 -4.37 -7.68 -22.74
N HIS A 36 -5.29 -8.65 -22.61
CA HIS A 36 -6.09 -8.82 -21.40
C HIS A 36 -5.24 -9.23 -20.19
N SER A 37 -4.23 -10.08 -20.38
CA SER A 37 -3.29 -10.44 -19.30
C SER A 37 -2.41 -9.28 -18.86
N TYR A 38 -2.01 -8.39 -19.79
CA TYR A 38 -1.15 -7.25 -19.46
C TYR A 38 -1.92 -6.14 -18.71
N ILE A 39 -3.20 -5.92 -19.06
CA ILE A 39 -4.07 -4.91 -18.43
C ILE A 39 -4.48 -5.35 -17.02
N THR A 40 -4.86 -6.61 -16.82
CA THR A 40 -5.23 -7.12 -15.48
C THR A 40 -4.03 -7.15 -14.53
N PHE A 41 -2.84 -7.47 -15.04
CA PHE A 41 -1.61 -7.46 -14.26
C PHE A 41 -1.16 -6.03 -13.88
N SER A 42 -1.32 -5.06 -14.79
CA SER A 42 -1.00 -3.65 -14.51
C SER A 42 -1.97 -3.01 -13.50
N LEU A 43 -3.25 -3.38 -13.53
CA LEU A 43 -4.26 -2.88 -12.60
C LEU A 43 -4.03 -3.38 -11.16
N LEU A 44 -3.59 -4.63 -10.99
CA LEU A 44 -3.30 -5.21 -9.67
C LEU A 44 -2.05 -4.59 -9.01
N ILE A 45 -1.03 -4.21 -9.79
CA ILE A 45 0.17 -3.56 -9.27
C ILE A 45 -0.14 -2.14 -8.77
N GLY A 46 -1.00 -1.39 -9.47
CA GLY A 46 -1.39 -0.03 -9.06
C GLY A 46 -2.04 0.04 -7.69
N ILE A 47 -2.91 -0.93 -7.35
CA ILE A 47 -3.64 -0.95 -6.06
C ILE A 47 -2.70 -1.17 -4.87
N THR A 48 -1.54 -1.84 -5.06
CA THR A 48 -0.60 -2.13 -3.95
C THR A 48 0.28 -0.96 -3.54
N LEU A 49 0.41 0.09 -4.37
CA LEU A 49 1.36 1.19 -4.14
C LEU A 49 0.73 2.42 -3.46
N GLU A 50 -0.60 2.50 -3.35
CA GLU A 50 -1.29 3.69 -2.84
C GLU A 50 -1.55 3.69 -1.32
N SER A 51 -1.37 2.54 -0.65
CA SER A 51 -1.76 2.36 0.75
C SER A 51 -0.79 2.93 1.79
N ASN A 52 0.40 3.36 1.39
CA ASN A 52 1.44 3.80 2.32
C ASN A 52 1.46 5.30 2.63
N TYR A 53 0.62 6.13 1.99
CA TYR A 53 0.69 7.59 2.15
C TYR A 53 -0.17 8.17 3.27
N ALA A 54 -1.09 7.41 3.85
CA ALA A 54 -2.09 7.97 4.77
C ALA A 54 -1.61 8.26 6.21
N TRP A 55 -0.41 7.78 6.60
CA TRP A 55 0.05 7.83 7.99
C TRP A 55 1.18 8.85 8.24
N ALA A 56 1.83 9.34 7.18
CA ALA A 56 2.87 10.35 7.29
C ALA A 56 2.24 11.76 7.33
N GLY A 57 1.78 12.19 8.51
CA GLY A 57 1.36 13.58 8.72
C GLY A 57 0.06 13.83 9.47
N GLN A 58 -0.54 12.84 10.12
CA GLN A 58 -1.67 13.13 11.02
C GLN A 58 -1.20 13.97 12.21
N GLU A 59 -1.84 15.12 12.40
CA GLU A 59 -1.64 15.97 13.56
C GLU A 59 -2.14 15.26 14.83
N VAL A 60 -1.26 15.11 15.81
CA VAL A 60 -1.60 14.47 17.09
C VAL A 60 -2.12 15.53 18.04
N ASP A 61 -3.40 15.45 18.39
CA ASP A 61 -4.00 16.35 19.38
C ASP A 61 -3.64 15.91 20.81
N TYR A 62 -3.00 16.81 21.56
CA TYR A 62 -2.52 16.50 22.91
C TYR A 62 -3.67 16.21 23.89
N LEU A 63 -4.78 16.94 23.81
CA LEU A 63 -5.85 16.86 24.80
C LEU A 63 -6.66 15.57 24.68
N THR A 64 -6.87 15.10 23.46
CA THR A 64 -7.70 13.93 23.14
C THR A 64 -6.89 12.65 23.00
N GLN A 65 -5.64 12.73 22.54
CA GLN A 65 -4.83 11.53 22.26
C GLN A 65 -3.75 11.28 23.32
N VAL A 66 -3.04 12.31 23.78
CA VAL A 66 -1.87 12.12 24.68
C VAL A 66 -2.26 12.19 26.16
N LYS A 67 -2.99 13.24 26.56
CA LYS A 67 -3.36 13.50 27.95
C LYS A 67 -4.14 12.34 28.61
N PRO A 68 -5.09 11.66 27.93
CA PRO A 68 -5.81 10.53 28.55
C PRO A 68 -4.90 9.34 28.83
N ILE A 69 -3.89 9.10 27.99
CA ILE A 69 -2.90 8.03 28.21
C ILE A 69 -2.07 8.33 29.46
N LEU A 70 -1.53 9.55 29.56
CA LEU A 70 -0.75 9.96 30.74
C LEU A 70 -1.60 9.95 32.02
N ALA A 71 -2.87 10.34 31.92
CA ALA A 71 -3.79 10.33 33.04
C ALA A 71 -4.05 8.93 33.58
N THR A 72 -4.30 7.97 32.69
CA THR A 72 -4.61 6.59 33.05
C THR A 72 -3.39 5.78 33.48
N LYS A 73 -2.21 6.06 32.92
CA LYS A 73 -1.02 5.23 33.13
C LYS A 73 0.02 5.83 34.07
N CYS A 74 0.10 7.16 34.17
CA CYS A 74 1.23 7.81 34.83
C CYS A 74 0.85 8.63 36.06
N TYR A 75 -0.29 9.32 36.08
CA TYR A 75 -0.63 10.29 37.14
C TYR A 75 -0.79 9.65 38.52
N ALA A 76 -1.12 8.35 38.59
CA ALA A 76 -1.19 7.62 39.86
C ALA A 76 0.13 7.68 40.67
N CYS A 77 1.28 7.80 39.99
CA CYS A 77 2.60 7.93 40.64
C CYS A 77 3.33 9.25 40.33
N HIS A 78 2.97 9.94 39.25
CA HIS A 78 3.61 11.17 38.76
C HIS A 78 2.57 12.29 38.51
N GLY A 79 1.62 12.44 39.42
CA GLY A 79 0.54 13.44 39.39
C GLY A 79 0.55 14.32 40.64
N ALA A 80 -0.51 15.12 40.85
CA ALA A 80 -0.58 16.05 41.97
C ALA A 80 -0.49 15.34 43.34
N LEU A 81 -1.19 14.21 43.49
CA LEU A 81 -1.32 13.46 44.74
C LEU A 81 -0.04 12.68 45.11
N LYS A 82 0.73 12.24 44.11
CA LYS A 82 1.94 11.44 44.31
C LYS A 82 2.97 11.78 43.24
N GLN A 83 4.19 12.08 43.68
CA GLN A 83 5.28 12.56 42.83
C GLN A 83 6.54 11.73 43.03
N LYS A 84 6.49 10.45 42.62
CA LYS A 84 7.68 9.58 42.65
C LYS A 84 8.78 10.23 41.81
N GLY A 85 10.01 10.20 42.33
CA GLY A 85 11.15 10.83 41.66
C GLY A 85 11.04 12.36 41.50
N LYS A 86 10.16 13.02 42.28
CA LYS A 86 9.88 14.47 42.17
C LYS A 86 9.40 14.89 40.77
N LEU A 87 8.77 13.97 40.04
CA LEU A 87 8.32 14.16 38.66
C LEU A 87 6.80 14.31 38.58
N ARG A 88 6.34 15.24 37.74
CA ARG A 88 4.93 15.45 37.38
C ARG A 88 4.72 15.48 35.87
N LEU A 89 3.69 14.79 35.38
CA LEU A 89 3.41 14.65 33.93
C LEU A 89 2.08 15.29 33.47
N GLU A 90 1.38 16.01 34.36
CA GLU A 90 0.03 16.52 34.08
C GLU A 90 -0.03 17.63 33.02
N THR A 91 1.05 18.40 32.91
CA THR A 91 1.14 19.53 31.99
C THR A 91 2.50 19.57 31.32
N ARG A 92 2.55 20.12 30.10
CA ARG A 92 3.79 20.34 29.35
C ARG A 92 4.85 21.08 30.17
N GLY A 93 4.45 22.10 30.92
CA GLY A 93 5.38 22.88 31.75
C GLY A 93 6.05 22.04 32.85
N LEU A 94 5.31 21.14 33.48
CA LEU A 94 5.83 20.24 34.50
C LEU A 94 6.78 19.19 33.90
N MET A 95 6.44 18.66 32.73
CA MET A 95 7.31 17.73 31.99
C MET A 95 8.63 18.40 31.56
N LEU A 96 8.58 19.66 31.14
CA LEU A 96 9.79 20.44 30.81
C LEU A 96 10.62 20.73 32.05
N LYS A 97 10.00 21.11 33.16
CA LYS A 97 10.70 21.34 34.44
C LYS A 97 11.39 20.07 34.94
N GLY A 98 10.76 18.91 34.75
CA GLY A 98 11.32 17.59 35.02
C GLY A 98 12.39 17.14 34.02
N LYS A 99 12.63 17.91 32.94
CA LYS A 99 13.57 17.59 31.85
C LYS A 99 13.34 16.21 31.21
N VAL A 100 12.09 15.73 31.19
CA VAL A 100 11.74 14.41 30.65
C VAL A 100 11.34 14.45 29.18
N ILE A 101 11.03 15.62 28.63
CA ILE A 101 10.70 15.80 27.21
C ILE A 101 11.62 16.83 26.55
N VAL A 102 11.95 16.59 25.28
CA VAL A 102 12.69 17.50 24.40
C VAL A 102 11.78 17.85 23.21
N PRO A 103 11.21 19.07 23.16
CA PRO A 103 10.32 19.48 22.07
C PRO A 103 10.96 19.30 20.70
N GLY A 104 10.20 18.72 19.77
CA GLY A 104 10.65 18.44 18.40
C GLY A 104 11.67 17.30 18.27
N LYS A 105 12.14 16.69 19.37
CA LYS A 105 13.13 15.60 19.37
C LYS A 105 12.67 14.46 20.28
N ALA A 106 11.60 13.77 19.87
CA ALA A 106 11.00 12.68 20.65
C ALA A 106 12.02 11.61 21.06
N ALA A 107 12.87 11.16 20.13
CA ALA A 107 13.92 10.17 20.40
C ALA A 107 14.99 10.61 21.42
N LYS A 108 15.08 11.91 21.74
CA LYS A 108 15.99 12.44 22.77
C LYS A 108 15.28 12.73 24.09
N SER A 109 13.98 12.43 24.20
CA SER A 109 13.20 12.64 25.40
C SER A 109 13.36 11.45 26.34
N LEU A 110 13.76 11.70 27.58
CA LEU A 110 13.89 10.65 28.60
C LEU A 110 12.56 9.91 28.85
N LEU A 111 11.42 10.59 28.67
CA LEU A 111 10.11 9.95 28.75
C LEU A 111 9.95 8.82 27.73
N ILE A 112 10.49 8.98 26.51
CA ILE A 112 10.41 7.95 25.45
C ILE A 112 11.39 6.80 25.72
N GLU A 113 12.51 7.07 26.41
CA GLU A 113 13.49 6.05 26.78
C GLU A 113 12.99 5.11 27.90
N LYS A 114 12.01 5.56 28.70
CA LYS A 114 11.56 4.86 29.92
C LYS A 114 10.15 4.26 29.82
N ILE A 115 9.55 4.27 28.64
CA ILE A 115 8.23 3.66 28.35
C ILE A 115 8.37 2.29 27.72
#